data_AF-A0A654M441-F1
#
_entry.id   AF-A0A654M441-F1
#
_cell.length_a   1.000
_cell.length_b   1.000
_cell.length_c   1.000
_cell.angle_alpha   90.00
_cell.angle_beta   90.00
_cell.angle_gamma   90.00
#
_symmetry.space_group_name_H-M   'P 1'
#
loop_
_entity.id
_entity.type
_entity.pdbx_description
1 polymer ?
#
loop_
_entity_poly.entity_id
_entity_poly.type
_entity_poly.pdbx_seq_one_letter_code
_entity_poly.pdbx_strand_id
1 'polypeptide(L)' 'MIMNQNLKTALTVSCIVFSVLILAQLMVVEPANALTRYFNCVTRAANHNGSFSVENAEACYDKVFKGALDNDDFGKTIR' A
#
# COMPACT_ATOMS: atom_id res chain seq x y z
N MET A 1 -45.66 -3.15 7.85
CA MET A 1 -44.88 -3.65 6.68
C MET A 1 -43.89 -2.60 6.15
N ILE A 2 -44.31 -1.33 6.02
CA ILE A 2 -43.48 -0.19 5.51
C ILE A 2 -42.20 0.07 6.33
N MET A 3 -42.26 0.03 7.67
CA MET A 3 -41.09 0.27 8.54
C MET A 3 -39.96 -0.77 8.34
N ASN A 4 -40.32 -2.01 8.03
CA ASN A 4 -39.36 -3.09 7.76
C ASN A 4 -38.72 -2.97 6.36
N GLN A 5 -39.42 -2.35 5.40
CA GLN A 5 -38.86 -2.03 4.08
C GLN A 5 -37.87 -0.86 4.16
N ASN A 6 -38.21 0.22 4.90
CA ASN A 6 -37.30 1.35 5.10
C ASN A 6 -36.02 0.94 5.85
N LEU A 7 -36.13 0.06 6.85
CA LEU A 7 -34.97 -0.48 7.56
C LEU A 7 -34.08 -1.32 6.64
N LYS A 8 -34.67 -2.18 5.80
CA LYS A 8 -33.92 -2.96 4.81
C LYS A 8 -33.20 -2.05 3.82
N THR A 9 -33.86 -1.05 3.26
CA THR A 9 -33.24 -0.09 2.35
C THR A 9 -32.12 0.69 3.02
N ALA A 10 -32.32 1.17 4.25
CA ALA A 10 -31.28 1.86 5.01
C ALA A 10 -30.07 0.95 5.28
N LEU A 11 -30.30 -0.31 5.63
CA LEU A 11 -29.25 -1.30 5.81
C LEU A 11 -28.48 -1.55 4.50
N THR A 12 -29.18 -1.71 3.38
CA THR A 12 -28.56 -1.93 2.07
C THR A 12 -27.70 -0.74 1.65
N VAL A 13 -28.23 0.49 1.78
CA VAL A 13 -27.49 1.71 1.47
C VAL A 13 -26.26 1.84 2.37
N SER A 14 -26.43 1.58 3.67
CA SER A 14 -25.33 1.59 4.65
C SER A 14 -24.23 0.61 4.26
N CYS A 15 -24.57 -0.63 3.94
CA CYS A 15 -23.59 -1.64 3.49
C CYS A 15 -22.80 -1.16 2.26
N ILE A 16 -23.48 -0.62 1.24
CA ILE A 16 -22.82 -0.12 0.03
C ILE A 16 -21.85 1.02 0.38
N VAL A 17 -22.28 1.99 1.18
CA VAL A 17 -21.45 3.11 1.61
C VAL A 17 -20.20 2.62 2.36
N PHE A 18 -20.36 1.70 3.31
CA PHE A 18 -19.22 1.13 4.05
C PHE A 18 -18.27 0.35 3.14
N SER A 19 -18.78 -0.45 2.19
CA SER A 19 -17.94 -1.16 1.23
C SER A 19 -17.10 -0.19 0.39
N VAL A 20 -17.69 0.90 -0.11
CA VAL A 20 -16.98 1.92 -0.88
C VAL A 20 -15.92 2.63 -0.02
N LEU A 21 -16.24 2.98 1.22
CA LEU A 21 -15.28 3.61 2.14
C LEU A 21 -14.10 2.69 2.45
N ILE A 22 -14.33 1.41 2.67
CA ILE A 22 -13.26 0.42 2.91
C ILE A 22 -12.36 0.32 1.68
N LEU A 23 -12.93 0.18 0.48
CA LEU A 23 -12.16 0.13 -0.76
C LEU A 23 -11.34 1.41 -0.95
N ALA A 24 -11.91 2.59 -0.69
CA ALA A 24 -11.20 3.85 -0.78
C ALA A 24 -9.99 3.93 0.18
N GLN A 25 -10.12 3.38 1.39
CA GLN A 25 -9.00 3.32 2.35
C GLN A 25 -7.90 2.37 1.87
N LEU A 26 -8.26 1.19 1.33
CA LEU A 26 -7.28 0.24 0.78
C LEU A 26 -6.45 0.88 -0.35
N MET A 27 -7.10 1.65 -1.22
CA MET A 27 -6.45 2.36 -2.33
C MET A 27 -5.45 3.44 -1.89
N VAL A 28 -5.51 3.92 -0.64
CA VAL A 28 -4.62 4.97 -0.11
C VAL A 28 -3.56 4.39 0.83
N VAL A 29 -3.93 3.43 1.67
CA VAL A 29 -3.05 2.87 2.70
C VAL A 29 -1.90 2.06 2.09
N GLU A 30 -2.19 1.24 1.07
CA GLU A 30 -1.17 0.45 0.38
C GLU A 30 -0.08 1.31 -0.28
N PRO A 31 -0.41 2.31 -1.13
CA PRO A 31 0.61 3.14 -1.75
C PRO A 31 1.35 4.02 -0.73
N ALA A 32 0.68 4.51 0.31
CA ALA A 32 1.33 5.30 1.36
C ALA A 32 2.35 4.47 2.15
N ASN A 33 2.03 3.21 2.46
CA ASN A 33 2.93 2.30 3.14
C ASN A 33 4.13 1.92 2.25
N ALA A 34 3.91 1.65 0.96
CA ALA A 34 4.99 1.41 0.00
C ALA A 34 5.90 2.64 -0.12
N LEU A 35 5.35 3.84 -0.27
CA LEU A 35 6.13 5.07 -0.35
C LEU A 35 6.97 5.31 0.91
N THR A 36 6.40 5.04 2.09
CA THR A 36 7.11 5.13 3.37
C THR A 36 8.30 4.16 3.43
N ARG A 37 8.12 2.91 3.00
CA ARG A 37 9.21 1.91 2.93
C ARG A 37 10.31 2.35 1.97
N TYR A 38 9.95 2.94 0.82
CA TYR A 38 10.91 3.46 -0.14
C TYR A 38 11.74 4.61 0.44
N PHE A 39 11.09 5.61 1.03
CA PHE A 39 11.79 6.74 1.67
C PHE A 39 12.75 6.28 2.77
N ASN A 40 12.34 5.32 3.59
CA ASN A 40 13.20 4.76 4.63
C ASN A 40 14.43 4.05 4.05
N CYS A 41 14.27 3.32 2.94
CA CYS A 41 15.39 2.67 2.25
C CYS A 41 16.38 3.69 1.70
N VAL A 42 15.88 4.69 0.96
CA VAL A 42 16.70 5.75 0.36
C VAL A 42 17.46 6.53 1.44
N THR A 43 16.78 6.90 2.52
CA THR A 43 17.38 7.64 3.64
C THR A 43 18.47 6.81 4.33
N ARG A 44 18.22 5.50 4.51
CA ARG A 44 19.23 4.59 5.08
C ARG A 44 20.45 4.45 4.19
N ALA A 45 20.26 4.32 2.87
CA ALA A 45 21.37 4.23 1.91
C ALA A 45 22.19 5.53 1.89
N ALA A 46 21.52 6.68 1.88
CA ALA A 46 22.16 7.99 1.91
C ALA A 46 22.99 8.20 3.19
N ASN A 47 22.41 7.84 4.35
CA ASN A 47 23.09 7.97 5.64
C ASN A 47 24.27 7.00 5.78
N HIS A 48 24.16 5.79 5.24
CA HIS A 48 25.23 4.79 5.32
C HIS A 48 26.45 5.18 4.47
N ASN A 49 26.20 5.69 3.25
CA ASN A 49 27.27 6.00 2.30
C ASN A 49 27.74 7.46 2.38
N GLY A 50 27.12 8.28 3.24
CA GLY A 50 27.33 9.74 3.30
C GLY A 50 26.99 10.47 1.99
N SER A 51 26.33 9.79 1.07
CA SER A 51 26.05 10.24 -0.30
C SER A 51 24.89 9.44 -0.86
N PHE A 52 24.21 10.01 -1.86
CA PHE A 52 23.09 9.37 -2.53
C PHE A 52 23.36 9.32 -4.04
N SER A 53 23.28 8.12 -4.61
CA SER A 53 23.42 7.89 -6.05
C SER A 53 22.12 7.36 -6.64
N VAL A 54 22.04 7.38 -7.98
CA VAL A 54 20.89 6.84 -8.71
C VAL A 54 20.77 5.34 -8.50
N GLU A 55 21.88 4.60 -8.39
CA GLU A 55 21.81 3.14 -8.13
C GLU A 55 21.16 2.83 -6.78
N ASN A 56 21.38 3.67 -5.76
CA ASN A 56 20.74 3.51 -4.45
C ASN A 56 19.21 3.74 -4.55
N ALA A 57 18.78 4.68 -5.41
CA ALA A 57 17.37 4.93 -5.67
C ALA A 57 16.71 3.73 -6.36
N GLU A 58 17.33 3.22 -7.42
CA GLU A 58 16.84 2.08 -8.20
C GLU A 58 16.77 0.80 -7.34
N ALA A 59 17.81 0.51 -6.55
CA ALA A 59 17.82 -0.64 -5.66
C ALA A 59 16.70 -0.57 -4.60
N CYS A 60 16.43 0.61 -4.06
CA CYS A 60 15.35 0.81 -3.10
C CYS A 60 13.96 0.75 -3.74
N TYR A 61 13.81 1.24 -4.97
CA TYR A 61 12.57 1.17 -5.73
C TYR A 61 12.21 -0.29 -6.01
N ASP A 62 13.18 -1.03 -6.53
CA ASP A 62 13.08 -2.46 -6.78
C ASP A 62 12.71 -3.23 -5.51
N LYS A 63 13.31 -2.91 -4.36
CA LYS A 63 13.01 -3.61 -3.11
C LYS A 63 11.57 -3.45 -2.61
N VAL A 64 10.91 -2.35 -2.95
CA VAL A 64 9.63 -1.95 -2.34
C VAL A 64 8.45 -2.12 -3.27
N PHE A 65 8.66 -1.88 -4.57
CA PHE A 65 7.59 -1.89 -5.57
C PHE A 65 7.62 -3.14 -6.47
N LYS A 66 8.42 -4.16 -6.15
CA LYS A 66 8.56 -5.33 -7.03
C LYS A 66 7.38 -6.30 -6.98
N GLY A 67 6.58 -6.21 -8.04
CA GLY A 67 6.22 -7.34 -8.92
C GLY A 67 7.06 -7.37 -10.22
N ALA A 68 8.34 -6.94 -10.18
CA ALA A 68 9.25 -6.94 -11.33
C ALA A 68 10.42 -7.96 -11.21
N LEU A 69 10.64 -8.56 -10.04
CA LEU A 69 11.41 -9.81 -9.86
C LEU A 69 10.82 -10.52 -8.63
N ASP A 70 10.50 -11.80 -8.74
CA ASP A 70 9.92 -12.65 -7.68
C ASP A 70 10.71 -12.59 -6.36
N ASN A 71 10.27 -11.80 -5.40
CA ASN A 71 10.83 -11.74 -4.06
C ASN A 71 9.68 -11.87 -3.04
N ASP A 72 9.95 -12.49 -1.88
CA ASP A 72 8.96 -12.67 -0.82
C ASP A 72 8.56 -11.35 -0.13
N ASP A 73 7.53 -11.41 0.73
CA ASP A 73 7.03 -10.27 1.54
C ASP A 73 8.11 -9.56 2.39
N PHE A 74 9.30 -10.15 2.52
CA PHE A 74 10.45 -9.62 3.26
C PHE A 74 11.61 -9.16 2.37
N GLY A 75 11.43 -9.18 1.05
CA GLY A 75 12.43 -8.73 0.07
C GLY A 75 13.62 -9.67 -0.09
N LYS A 76 13.44 -10.97 0.22
CA LYS A 76 14.37 -12.03 -0.17
C LYS A 76 13.97 -12.62 -1.51
N THR A 77 14.98 -12.91 -2.33
CA THR A 77 14.79 -13.59 -3.62
C THR A 77 14.40 -15.03 -3.39
N ILE A 78 13.20 -15.40 -3.83
CA ILE A 78 12.73 -16.78 -3.82
C ILE A 78 13.33 -17.41 -5.07
N ARG A 79 14.33 -18.28 -4.91
CA ARG A 79 14.90 -19.07 -6.00
C ARG A 79 14.13 -20.35 -6.18
#